data_AF-A0A821EDT9-F1
#
_entry.id   AF-A0A821EDT9-F1
#
_cell.length_a   1.000
_cell.length_b   1.000
_cell.length_c   1.000
_cell.angle_alpha   90.00
_cell.angle_beta   90.00
_cell.angle_gamma   90.00
#
_symmetry.space_group_name_H-M   'P 1'
#
loop_
_entity.id
_entity.type
_entity.pdbx_description
1 polymer ?
#
loop_
_entity_poly.entity_id
_entity_poly.type
_entity_poly.pdbx_seq_one_letter_code
_entity_poly.pdbx_strand_id
1 'polypeptide(L)'
;IVVNKKHHTRLFPTDSNGNVKAGTVVDSHEVTNPTTYDFFLNSHHTEKGTSRPTHYHVLYDDNKLKPDQVEMLTYALCYTCARCTRSISIPAPVKYADLLAFHANLYIKSFDQLDTESDIPVNQTVNVDKMIRSKRIVLSLKLAPDCLFFL
;
A
#
# COMPACT_ATOMS: atom_id res chain seq x y z
N ILE A 1 6.23 6.70 8.07
CA ILE A 1 6.39 7.01 6.64
C ILE A 1 5.03 6.87 5.96
N VAL A 2 4.56 7.92 5.28
CA VAL A 2 3.34 7.89 4.45
C VAL A 2 3.73 7.51 3.03
N VAL A 3 2.94 6.65 2.40
CA VAL A 3 3.17 6.17 1.04
C VAL A 3 2.02 6.63 0.15
N ASN A 4 2.32 7.49 -0.82
CA ASN A 4 1.35 7.97 -1.80
C ASN A 4 1.75 7.52 -3.21
N LYS A 5 1.04 6.52 -3.74
CA LYS A 5 1.22 6.04 -5.12
C LYS A 5 0.41 6.85 -6.15
N LYS A 6 -0.70 7.48 -5.72
CA LYS A 6 -1.68 8.11 -6.61
C LYS A 6 -1.50 9.63 -6.56
N HIS A 7 -0.48 10.12 -7.25
CA HIS A 7 -0.23 11.55 -7.43
C HIS A 7 -0.03 11.92 -8.91
N HIS A 8 0.15 13.22 -9.15
CA HIS A 8 0.29 13.78 -10.50
C HIS A 8 1.75 13.88 -11.00
N THR A 9 2.75 13.74 -10.13
CA THR A 9 4.18 13.74 -10.50
C THR A 9 4.56 12.54 -11.38
N ARG A 10 5.34 12.78 -12.45
CA ARG A 10 5.91 11.77 -13.35
C ARG A 10 7.38 12.11 -13.58
N LEU A 11 8.21 11.08 -13.72
CA LEU A 11 9.65 11.24 -13.99
C LEU A 11 9.95 10.70 -15.38
N PHE A 12 10.75 11.46 -16.13
CA PHE A 12 11.18 11.12 -17.47
C PHE A 12 12.72 11.21 -17.53
N PRO A 13 13.40 10.21 -18.10
CA PRO A 13 14.83 10.26 -18.31
C PRO A 13 15.19 11.22 -19.45
N THR A 14 16.30 11.94 -19.34
CA THR A 14 16.76 12.90 -20.36
C THR A 14 17.22 12.22 -21.64
N ASP A 15 17.93 11.10 -21.52
CA ASP A 15 18.65 10.47 -22.64
C ASP A 15 17.88 9.33 -23.32
N SER A 16 16.66 9.02 -22.88
CA SER A 16 15.91 7.89 -23.44
C SER A 16 14.41 8.17 -23.50
N ASN A 17 13.73 7.62 -24.51
CA ASN A 17 12.27 7.74 -24.66
C ASN A 17 11.49 6.74 -23.77
N GLY A 18 12.15 6.19 -22.75
CA GLY A 18 11.60 5.15 -21.88
C GLY A 18 11.17 5.68 -20.51
N ASN A 19 10.76 4.75 -19.64
CA ASN A 19 10.58 5.05 -18.23
C ASN A 19 11.93 5.15 -17.51
N VAL A 20 11.96 5.90 -16.41
CA VAL A 20 13.11 5.89 -15.50
C VAL A 20 13.39 4.48 -14.99
N LYS A 21 14.66 4.19 -14.73
CA LYS A 21 15.09 2.86 -14.26
C LYS A 21 14.46 2.55 -12.90
N ALA A 22 14.31 1.25 -12.60
CA ALA A 22 13.94 0.84 -11.26
C ALA A 22 15.07 1.18 -10.29
N GLY A 23 14.73 1.72 -9.12
CA GLY A 23 15.68 2.22 -8.13
C GLY A 23 16.03 3.70 -8.27
N THR A 24 15.45 4.43 -9.24
CA THR A 24 15.64 5.89 -9.31
C THR A 24 14.96 6.56 -8.11
N VAL A 25 15.75 7.29 -7.34
CA VAL A 25 15.31 8.15 -6.24
C VAL A 25 15.45 9.62 -6.65
N VAL A 26 14.49 10.44 -6.24
CA VAL A 26 14.52 11.89 -6.38
C VAL A 26 14.17 12.51 -5.02
N ASP A 27 15.16 13.11 -4.39
CA ASP A 27 15.09 13.81 -3.10
C ASP A 27 15.37 15.32 -3.22
N SER A 28 15.61 15.82 -4.44
CA SER A 28 15.92 17.22 -4.72
C SER A 28 14.85 18.19 -4.22
N HIS A 29 15.27 19.20 -3.44
CA HIS A 29 14.43 20.28 -2.89
C HIS A 29 13.61 21.08 -3.92
N GLU A 30 13.87 20.92 -5.22
CA GLU A 30 13.07 21.53 -6.29
C GLU A 30 11.70 20.87 -6.47
N VAL A 31 11.60 19.57 -6.16
CA VAL A 31 10.40 18.74 -6.37
C VAL A 31 9.80 18.26 -5.05
N THR A 32 10.63 18.11 -4.03
CA THR A 32 10.24 17.67 -2.68
C THR A 32 9.91 18.86 -1.77
N ASN A 33 9.36 18.59 -0.59
CA ASN A 33 9.02 19.61 0.38
C ASN A 33 10.30 20.24 0.97
N PRO A 34 10.38 21.57 1.12
CA PRO A 34 11.58 22.24 1.65
C PRO A 34 11.79 22.05 3.16
N THR A 35 10.75 21.68 3.92
CA THR A 35 10.79 21.66 5.40
C THR A 35 10.80 20.26 5.98
N THR A 36 10.04 19.34 5.37
CA THR A 36 9.90 17.95 5.83
C THR A 36 10.64 17.03 4.89
N TYR A 37 11.16 15.91 5.40
CA TYR A 37 11.84 14.94 4.55
C TYR A 37 10.85 14.07 3.76
N ASP A 38 10.88 14.21 2.45
CA ASP A 38 10.14 13.41 1.49
C ASP A 38 10.96 13.14 0.24
N PHE A 39 10.63 12.03 -0.43
CA PHE A 39 11.35 11.59 -1.62
C PHE A 39 10.42 10.83 -2.56
N PHE A 40 10.75 10.85 -3.85
CA PHE A 40 10.11 10.00 -4.84
C PHE A 40 11.01 8.81 -5.15
N LEU A 41 10.43 7.61 -5.16
CA LEU A 41 11.15 6.39 -5.51
C LEU A 41 10.38 5.64 -6.60
N ASN A 42 11.03 5.41 -7.75
CA ASN A 42 10.53 4.48 -8.75
C ASN A 42 11.09 3.08 -8.48
N SER A 43 10.37 2.27 -7.71
CA SER A 43 10.87 0.95 -7.28
C SER A 43 10.68 -0.18 -8.32
N HIS A 44 9.90 0.03 -9.39
CA HIS A 44 9.47 -1.04 -10.29
C HIS A 44 9.75 -0.73 -11.76
N HIS A 45 9.93 -1.78 -12.54
CA HIS A 45 9.94 -1.67 -13.99
C HIS A 45 8.50 -1.55 -14.51
N THR A 46 8.22 -0.51 -15.28
CA THR A 46 6.91 -0.31 -15.91
C THR A 46 6.95 -0.82 -17.34
N GLU A 47 6.25 -1.93 -17.60
CA GLU A 47 6.17 -2.55 -18.93
C GLU A 47 5.31 -1.75 -19.92
N LYS A 48 4.26 -1.08 -19.43
CA LYS A 48 3.31 -0.35 -20.27
C LYS A 48 2.97 1.02 -19.70
N GLY A 49 3.03 2.04 -20.57
CA GLY A 49 2.73 3.43 -20.23
C GLY A 49 3.84 4.09 -19.40
N THR A 50 3.50 5.23 -18.79
CA THR A 50 4.45 6.00 -17.97
C THR A 50 4.48 5.48 -16.54
N SER A 51 5.67 5.22 -16.03
CA SER A 51 5.90 4.83 -14.64
C SER A 51 5.39 5.91 -13.68
N ARG A 52 4.74 5.47 -12.61
CA ARG A 52 4.37 6.34 -11.50
C ARG A 52 5.35 6.07 -10.38
N PRO A 53 6.36 6.94 -10.15
CA PRO A 53 7.15 6.84 -8.94
C PRO A 53 6.21 6.97 -7.74
N THR A 54 6.58 6.40 -6.60
CA THR A 54 5.79 6.53 -5.38
C THR A 54 6.40 7.64 -4.52
N HIS A 55 5.55 8.51 -3.99
CA HIS A 55 5.95 9.58 -3.08
C HIS A 55 5.94 9.06 -1.64
N TYR A 56 7.07 9.18 -0.97
CA TYR A 56 7.27 8.79 0.42
C TYR A 56 7.51 10.02 1.26
N HIS A 57 6.79 10.14 2.36
CA HIS A 57 6.89 11.28 3.25
C HIS A 57 7.16 10.80 4.67
N VAL A 58 8.29 11.22 5.25
CA VAL A 58 8.70 10.82 6.60
C VAL A 58 8.14 11.82 7.60
N LEU A 59 6.96 11.51 8.14
CA LEU A 59 6.29 12.35 9.14
C LEU A 59 7.00 12.34 10.51
N TYR A 60 7.59 11.20 10.86
CA TYR A 60 8.12 10.96 12.21
C TYR A 60 9.17 9.86 12.19
N ASP A 61 10.29 10.09 12.88
CA ASP A 61 11.40 9.15 13.01
C ASP A 61 12.14 9.32 14.35
N ASP A 62 11.95 8.36 15.27
CA ASP A 62 12.69 8.27 16.54
C ASP A 62 14.10 7.69 16.37
N ASN A 63 14.30 6.87 15.34
CA ASN A 63 15.53 6.12 15.14
C ASN A 63 16.65 6.96 14.50
N LYS A 64 16.32 8.19 14.08
CA LYS A 64 17.25 9.14 13.44
C LYS A 64 18.00 8.50 12.27
N LEU A 65 17.25 7.79 11.43
CA LEU A 65 17.78 7.14 10.25
C LEU A 65 18.28 8.20 9.26
N LYS A 66 19.38 7.89 8.58
CA LYS A 66 19.84 8.74 7.49
C LYS A 66 18.89 8.63 6.29
N PRO A 67 18.70 9.70 5.49
CA PRO A 67 17.93 9.66 4.24
C PRO A 67 18.22 8.42 3.37
N ASP A 68 19.49 8.20 3.05
CA ASP A 68 19.95 7.04 2.26
C ASP A 68 19.50 5.69 2.84
N GLN A 69 19.48 5.56 4.17
CA GLN A 69 19.07 4.32 4.83
C GLN A 69 17.56 4.08 4.68
N VAL A 70 16.76 5.14 4.78
CA VAL A 70 15.30 5.06 4.61
C VAL A 70 14.96 4.71 3.17
N GLU A 71 15.63 5.34 2.20
CA GLU A 71 15.44 5.08 0.78
C GLU A 71 15.81 3.63 0.43
N MET A 72 16.97 3.17 0.88
CA MET A 72 17.46 1.83 0.62
C MET A 72 16.60 0.77 1.31
N LEU A 73 16.15 1.01 2.55
CA LEU A 73 15.21 0.15 3.26
C LEU A 73 13.87 0.05 2.50
N THR A 74 13.33 1.19 2.10
CA THR A 74 12.06 1.25 1.36
C THR A 74 12.16 0.51 0.04
N TYR A 75 13.28 0.66 -0.67
CA TYR A 75 13.54 -0.07 -1.91
C TYR A 75 13.68 -1.57 -1.68
N ALA A 76 14.40 -2.00 -0.64
CA ALA A 76 14.54 -3.42 -0.29
C ALA A 76 13.19 -4.07 0.03
N LEU A 77 12.31 -3.37 0.77
CA LEU A 77 10.96 -3.86 1.07
C LEU A 77 10.10 -4.09 -0.18
N CYS A 78 10.35 -3.37 -1.27
CA CYS A 78 9.65 -3.59 -2.55
C CYS A 78 10.00 -4.92 -3.24
N TYR A 79 11.08 -5.60 -2.83
CA TYR A 79 11.47 -6.93 -3.33
C TYR A 79 10.95 -8.08 -2.48
N THR A 80 10.38 -7.80 -1.30
CA THR A 80 9.94 -8.84 -0.36
C THR A 80 8.53 -9.37 -0.64
N CYS A 81 7.93 -9.00 -1.78
CA CYS A 81 6.59 -9.45 -2.14
C CYS A 81 6.58 -10.93 -2.59
N ALA A 82 6.00 -11.81 -1.78
CA ALA A 82 5.87 -13.24 -2.09
C ALA A 82 5.02 -13.57 -3.34
N ARG A 83 4.20 -12.64 -3.84
CA ARG A 83 3.31 -12.89 -5.00
C ARG A 83 4.01 -12.77 -6.35
N CYS A 84 5.17 -12.12 -6.43
CA CYS A 84 5.88 -11.92 -7.68
C CYS A 84 7.39 -11.87 -7.50
N THR A 85 8.13 -12.46 -8.44
CA THR A 85 9.60 -12.45 -8.48
C THR A 85 10.17 -11.13 -9.04
N ARG A 86 9.40 -10.04 -8.92
CA ARG A 86 9.72 -8.71 -9.46
C ARG A 86 9.47 -7.68 -8.38
N SER A 87 10.22 -6.57 -8.44
CA SER A 87 9.96 -5.45 -7.55
C SER A 87 8.59 -4.84 -7.82
N ILE A 88 7.88 -4.56 -6.74
CA ILE A 88 6.59 -3.90 -6.78
C ILE A 88 6.73 -2.39 -6.56
N SER A 89 5.73 -1.62 -7.00
CA SER A 89 5.75 -0.15 -6.98
C SER A 89 5.68 0.49 -5.58
N ILE A 90 5.22 -0.27 -4.59
CA ILE A 90 5.03 0.14 -3.20
C ILE A 90 5.60 -0.95 -2.29
N PRO A 91 5.96 -0.67 -1.03
CA PRO A 91 6.57 -1.67 -0.17
C PRO A 91 5.60 -2.84 0.08
N ALA A 92 6.13 -4.06 0.20
CA ALA A 92 5.33 -5.26 0.50
C ALA A 92 4.35 -5.10 1.68
N PRO A 93 4.73 -4.52 2.84
CA PRO A 93 3.79 -4.37 3.96
C PRO A 93 2.57 -3.50 3.60
N VAL A 94 2.76 -2.42 2.83
CA VAL A 94 1.66 -1.55 2.38
C VAL A 94 0.77 -2.31 1.40
N LYS A 95 1.38 -3.05 0.46
CA LYS A 95 0.63 -3.85 -0.51
C LYS A 95 -0.23 -4.91 0.16
N TYR A 96 0.25 -5.51 1.25
CA TYR A 96 -0.46 -6.53 2.00
C TYR A 96 -1.59 -5.95 2.85
N ALA A 97 -1.38 -4.78 3.45
CA ALA A 97 -2.45 -4.04 4.12
C ALA A 97 -3.62 -3.73 3.15
N ASP A 98 -3.31 -3.28 1.93
CA ASP A 98 -4.32 -3.02 0.89
C ASP A 98 -5.11 -4.29 0.51
N LEU A 99 -4.41 -5.42 0.36
CA LEU A 99 -5.06 -6.71 0.07
C LEU A 99 -5.96 -7.14 1.22
N LEU A 100 -5.49 -7.06 2.46
CA LEU A 100 -6.28 -7.40 3.64
C LEU A 100 -7.54 -6.54 3.75
N ALA A 101 -7.42 -5.23 3.54
CA ALA A 101 -8.55 -4.30 3.54
C ALA A 101 -9.56 -4.62 2.43
N PHE A 102 -9.08 -4.97 1.23
CA PHE A 102 -9.94 -5.42 0.15
C PHE A 102 -10.71 -6.70 0.51
N HIS A 103 -10.03 -7.69 1.09
CA HIS A 103 -10.67 -8.94 1.53
C HIS A 103 -11.67 -8.70 2.66
N ALA A 104 -11.33 -7.87 3.65
CA ALA A 104 -12.26 -7.48 4.72
C ALA A 104 -13.54 -6.84 4.16
N ASN A 105 -13.42 -5.97 3.16
CA ASN A 105 -14.57 -5.36 2.49
C ASN A 105 -15.44 -6.39 1.75
N LEU A 106 -14.85 -7.43 1.15
CA LEU A 106 -15.62 -8.52 0.54
C LEU A 106 -16.43 -9.29 1.59
N TYR A 107 -15.84 -9.59 2.75
CA TYR A 107 -16.57 -10.23 3.84
C TYR A 107 -17.74 -9.37 4.30
N ILE A 108 -17.52 -8.07 4.54
CA ILE A 108 -18.58 -7.14 4.95
C ILE A 108 -19.75 -7.15 3.97
N LYS A 109 -19.48 -7.01 2.67
CA LYS A 109 -20.51 -7.04 1.62
C LYS A 109 -21.28 -8.37 1.56
N SER A 110 -20.61 -9.48 1.82
CA SER A 110 -21.27 -10.79 1.86
C SER A 110 -22.22 -10.94 3.05
N PHE A 111 -21.95 -10.27 4.17
CA PHE A 111 -22.88 -10.23 5.31
C PHE A 111 -24.08 -9.34 5.03
N ASP A 112 -23.88 -8.16 4.44
CA ASP A 112 -24.97 -7.25 4.10
C ASP A 112 -26.02 -7.92 3.17
N GLN A 113 -25.57 -8.75 2.22
CA GLN A 113 -26.46 -9.51 1.32
C GLN A 113 -27.30 -10.55 2.06
N LEU A 114 -26.74 -11.21 3.09
CA LEU A 114 -27.46 -12.21 3.88
C LEU A 114 -28.53 -11.56 4.77
N ASP A 115 -28.27 -10.35 5.27
CA ASP A 115 -29.24 -9.61 6.08
C ASP A 115 -30.43 -9.08 5.24
N THR A 116 -30.26 -8.96 3.91
CA THR A 116 -31.34 -8.49 3.02
C THR A 116 -32.38 -9.58 2.68
N GLU A 117 -32.09 -10.87 2.94
CA GLU A 117 -33.05 -11.97 2.76
C GLU A 117 -33.96 -12.20 3.98
N SER A 118 -33.75 -11.44 5.08
CA SER A 118 -34.64 -11.45 6.24
C SER A 118 -35.43 -10.13 6.34
N ASP A 119 -36.67 -10.13 5.85
CA ASP A 119 -37.62 -9.02 5.95
C ASP A 119 -37.94 -8.64 7.41
N ILE A 120 -37.25 -7.63 7.98
CA ILE A 120 -37.76 -6.77 9.07
C ILE A 120 -37.15 -5.36 8.93
N PRO A 121 -37.94 -4.26 8.93
CA PRO A 121 -37.41 -2.91 8.76
C PRO A 121 -36.98 -2.34 10.11
N VAL A 122 -35.68 -2.14 10.33
CA VAL A 122 -35.22 -1.27 11.42
C VAL A 122 -34.01 -0.47 10.97
N ASN A 123 -34.11 0.84 11.12
CA ASN A 123 -33.02 1.80 11.04
C ASN A 123 -31.76 1.26 11.76
N GLN A 124 -30.83 0.68 11.01
CA GLN A 124 -29.60 0.17 11.59
C GLN A 124 -28.43 0.88 10.92
N THR A 125 -27.95 1.93 11.59
CA THR A 125 -26.59 2.39 11.42
C THR A 125 -25.68 1.15 11.49
N VAL A 126 -24.94 0.88 10.42
CA VAL A 126 -24.00 -0.24 10.31
C VAL A 126 -23.09 -0.21 11.55
N ASN A 127 -23.40 -1.04 12.53
CA ASN A 127 -22.68 -1.05 13.80
C ASN A 127 -21.44 -1.93 13.60
N VAL A 128 -20.39 -1.31 13.09
CA VAL A 128 -19.08 -1.92 12.78
C VAL A 128 -18.54 -2.73 13.96
N ASP A 129 -18.81 -2.32 15.21
CA ASP A 129 -18.39 -3.04 16.41
C ASP A 129 -19.07 -4.40 16.59
N LYS A 130 -20.33 -4.53 16.15
CA LYS A 130 -21.08 -5.80 16.20
C LYS A 130 -20.56 -6.78 15.14
N MET A 131 -20.14 -6.27 13.98
CA MET A 131 -19.55 -7.04 12.88
C MET A 131 -18.12 -7.51 13.21
N ILE A 132 -17.28 -6.63 13.76
CA ILE A 132 -15.94 -7.00 14.25
C ILE A 132 -16.02 -8.06 15.35
N ARG A 133 -17.04 -8.02 16.22
CA ARG A 133 -17.25 -9.03 17.27
C ARG A 133 -17.90 -10.33 16.79
N SER A 134 -18.37 -10.41 15.54
CA SER A 134 -18.93 -11.64 15.00
C SER A 134 -17.86 -12.72 14.94
N LYS A 135 -18.08 -13.83 15.67
CA LYS A 135 -17.12 -14.93 15.82
C LYS A 135 -16.63 -15.48 14.48
N ARG A 136 -17.38 -15.30 13.38
CA ARG A 136 -17.04 -15.81 12.03
C ARG A 136 -15.90 -15.02 11.37
N ILE A 137 -15.92 -13.68 11.45
CA ILE A 137 -14.83 -12.82 10.95
C ILE A 137 -13.58 -13.02 11.80
N VAL A 138 -13.76 -13.04 13.13
CA VAL A 138 -12.66 -13.25 14.07
C VAL A 138 -12.07 -14.66 13.95
N LEU A 139 -12.86 -15.70 13.66
CA LEU A 139 -12.32 -17.05 13.37
C LEU A 139 -11.55 -17.09 12.06
N SER A 140 -12.05 -16.50 10.96
CA SER A 140 -11.30 -16.50 9.68
C SER A 140 -10.00 -15.71 9.77
N LEU A 141 -9.95 -14.64 10.58
CA LEU A 141 -8.70 -13.91 10.89
C LEU A 141 -7.81 -14.65 11.90
N LYS A 142 -8.38 -15.37 12.89
CA LYS A 142 -7.61 -16.14 13.91
C LYS A 142 -7.18 -17.53 13.46
N LEU A 143 -7.80 -18.13 12.44
CA LEU A 143 -7.33 -19.38 11.83
C LEU A 143 -6.21 -19.15 10.80
N ALA A 144 -5.91 -17.90 10.45
CA ALA A 144 -4.91 -17.57 9.44
C ALA A 144 -3.73 -16.72 9.95
N PRO A 145 -3.17 -16.91 11.17
CA PRO A 145 -1.94 -16.23 11.54
C PRO A 145 -0.74 -16.74 10.72
N ASP A 146 -0.81 -17.99 10.25
CA ASP A 146 0.34 -18.69 9.64
C ASP A 146 0.20 -18.91 8.13
N CYS A 147 -0.98 -18.67 7.58
CA CYS A 147 -1.25 -19.00 6.18
C CYS A 147 -1.17 -17.74 5.31
N LEU A 148 -0.25 -17.80 4.36
CA LEU A 148 -0.18 -17.06 3.09
C LEU A 148 -1.51 -17.01 2.29
N PHE A 149 -2.64 -17.45 2.83
CA PHE A 149 -3.91 -17.65 2.13
C PHE A 149 -4.52 -16.35 1.57
N PHE A 150 -4.07 -15.19 2.09
CA PHE A 150 -4.47 -13.87 1.60
C PHE A 150 -3.46 -13.26 0.60
N LEU A 151 -2.32 -13.92 0.35
CA LEU A 151 -1.37 -13.57 -0.71
C LEU A 151 -1.70 -14.33 -1.99
#